data_AF-A0A5K4FG77-F1
#
_entry.id   AF-A0A5K4FG77-F1
#
_cell.length_a   1.000
_cell.length_b   1.000
_cell.length_c   1.000
_cell.angle_alpha   90.00
_cell.angle_beta   90.00
_cell.angle_gamma   90.00
#
_symmetry.space_group_name_H-M   'P 1'
#
loop_
_entity.id
_entity.type
_entity.pdbx_description
1 polymer ?
#
loop_
_entity_poly.entity_id
_entity_poly.type
_entity_poly.pdbx_seq_one_letter_code
_entity_poly.pdbx_strand_id
1 'polypeptide(L)' 'MPAGKPSGLKTARKLRDHRRTQRWSDKAYKKLILEQDGKRIPSRVPHTQRVLYLKRLVLKLNNRILPFVNV' A
#
# COMPACT_ATOMS: atom_id res chain seq x y z
N MET A 1 -23.55 -19.37 -19.55
CA MET A 1 -24.40 -18.54 -18.66
C MET A 1 -23.96 -17.09 -18.78
N PRO A 2 -24.74 -16.09 -19.25
CA PRO A 2 -24.33 -14.71 -19.10
C PRO A 2 -24.68 -14.22 -17.67
N ALA A 3 -24.18 -14.93 -16.65
CA ALA A 3 -24.33 -14.55 -15.25
C ALA A 3 -23.18 -13.61 -14.89
N GLY A 4 -23.30 -12.35 -15.31
CA GLY A 4 -22.25 -11.37 -15.16
C GLY A 4 -22.76 -9.94 -15.20
N LYS A 5 -21.84 -9.01 -15.51
CA LYS A 5 -22.15 -7.58 -15.64
C LYS A 5 -23.23 -7.37 -16.71
N PRO A 6 -24.13 -6.39 -16.52
CA PRO A 6 -25.12 -6.06 -17.54
C PRO A 6 -24.44 -5.56 -18.82
N SER A 7 -24.92 -6.01 -19.99
CA SER A 7 -24.36 -5.67 -21.31
C SER A 7 -25.23 -4.70 -22.13
N GLY A 8 -26.32 -4.17 -21.57
CA GLY A 8 -27.24 -3.29 -22.28
C GLY A 8 -26.71 -1.85 -22.48
N LEU A 9 -27.13 -1.18 -23.54
CA LEU A 9 -26.69 0.18 -23.92
C LEU A 9 -26.93 1.24 -22.82
N LYS A 10 -28.00 1.12 -22.03
CA LYS A 10 -28.37 2.06 -20.95
C LYS A 10 -27.87 1.66 -19.56
N THR A 11 -26.87 0.77 -19.47
CA THR A 11 -26.41 0.18 -18.19
C THR A 11 -25.16 0.83 -17.59
N ALA A 12 -24.68 1.94 -18.18
CA ALA A 12 -23.42 2.59 -17.83
C ALA A 12 -23.30 2.98 -16.34
N ARG A 13 -24.38 3.48 -15.72
CA ARG A 13 -24.39 3.84 -14.28
C ARG A 13 -24.07 2.63 -13.40
N LYS A 14 -24.79 1.52 -13.62
CA LYS A 14 -24.59 0.27 -12.87
C LYS A 14 -23.16 -0.27 -13.00
N LEU A 15 -22.56 -0.17 -14.20
CA LEU A 15 -21.16 -0.57 -14.42
C LEU A 15 -20.16 0.30 -13.64
N ARG A 16 -20.40 1.62 -13.59
CA ARG A 16 -19.55 2.56 -12.83
C ARG A 16 -19.63 2.30 -11.33
N ASP A 17 -20.83 2.15 -10.80
CA ASP A 17 -21.03 1.92 -9.36
C ASP A 17 -20.44 0.57 -8.94
N HIS A 18 -20.65 -0.48 -9.72
CA HIS A 18 -20.01 -1.77 -9.49
C HIS A 18 -18.47 -1.68 -9.48
N ARG A 19 -17.88 -0.93 -10.42
CA ARG A 19 -16.43 -0.71 -10.44
C ARG A 19 -15.97 0.06 -9.19
N ARG A 20 -16.71 1.06 -8.72
CA ARG A 20 -16.37 1.82 -7.51
C ARG A 20 -16.34 0.91 -6.27
N THR A 21 -17.37 0.09 -6.08
CA THR A 21 -17.40 -0.88 -4.97
C THR A 21 -16.26 -1.88 -5.07
N GLN A 22 -15.97 -2.40 -6.28
CA GLN A 22 -14.88 -3.35 -6.48
C GLN A 22 -13.49 -2.76 -6.26
N ARG A 23 -13.27 -1.45 -6.51
CA ARG A 23 -11.96 -0.83 -6.25
C ARG A 23 -11.55 -0.89 -4.78
N TRP A 24 -12.52 -0.87 -3.85
CA TRP A 24 -12.22 -0.92 -2.42
C TRP A 24 -11.66 -2.26 -1.94
N SER A 25 -11.81 -3.34 -2.73
CA SER A 25 -11.18 -4.63 -2.43
C SER A 25 -9.70 -4.69 -2.82
N ASP A 26 -9.25 -3.81 -3.71
CA ASP A 26 -7.83 -3.68 -4.05
C ASP A 26 -7.07 -3.04 -2.88
N LYS A 27 -6.14 -3.81 -2.30
CA LYS A 27 -5.30 -3.39 -1.18
C LYS A 27 -4.45 -2.18 -1.54
N ALA A 28 -3.95 -2.11 -2.78
CA ALA A 28 -3.11 -1.00 -3.22
C ALA A 28 -3.93 0.29 -3.31
N TYR A 29 -5.10 0.25 -3.97
CA TYR A 29 -6.03 1.37 -4.02
C TYR A 29 -6.45 1.84 -2.62
N LYS A 30 -6.90 0.92 -1.76
CA LYS A 30 -7.33 1.23 -0.40
C LYS A 30 -6.21 1.87 0.43
N LYS A 31 -4.98 1.36 0.34
CA LYS A 31 -3.81 1.90 1.04
C LYS A 31 -3.51 3.34 0.61
N LEU A 32 -3.53 3.63 -0.69
CA LEU A 32 -3.26 4.97 -1.21
C LEU A 32 -4.29 6.00 -0.72
N ILE A 33 -5.58 5.66 -0.73
CA ILE A 33 -6.63 6.58 -0.26
C ILE A 33 -6.50 6.81 1.25
N LEU A 34 -6.29 5.74 2.05
CA LEU A 34 -6.08 5.88 3.50
C LEU A 34 -4.79 6.66 3.85
N GLU A 35 -3.74 6.55 3.03
CA GLU A 35 -2.52 7.35 3.14
C GLU A 35 -2.78 8.85 2.85
N GLN A 36 -3.72 9.16 1.95
CA GLN A 36 -4.11 10.53 1.60
C GLN A 36 -4.99 11.19 2.65
N ASP A 37 -5.90 10.44 3.30
CA ASP A 37 -6.81 10.91 4.35
C ASP A 37 -6.11 11.23 5.70
N GLY A 38 -4.80 11.49 5.70
CA GLY A 38 -4.06 11.99 6.86
C GLY A 38 -3.48 10.93 7.80
N LYS A 39 -3.60 9.63 7.48
CA LYS A 39 -2.97 8.53 8.24
C LYS A 39 -1.79 7.93 7.47
N ARG A 40 -0.82 8.78 7.08
CA ARG A 40 0.39 8.29 6.41
C ARG A 40 1.09 7.25 7.29
N ILE A 41 1.27 6.05 6.74
CA ILE A 41 2.17 5.05 7.32
C ILE A 41 3.60 5.57 7.14
N PRO A 42 4.44 5.67 8.19
CA PRO A 42 5.76 6.32 8.14
C PRO A 42 6.75 5.73 7.13
N SER A 43 6.48 4.54 6.58
CA SER A 43 7.40 3.77 5.74
C SER A 43 7.60 4.33 4.34
N ARG A 44 6.74 5.26 3.87
CA ARG A 44 6.83 5.80 2.51
C ARG A 44 7.60 7.12 2.39
N VAL A 45 8.11 7.66 3.50
CA VAL A 45 8.97 8.86 3.45
C VAL A 45 10.32 8.45 2.86
N PRO A 46 10.74 8.98 1.69
CA PRO A 46 12.05 8.69 1.15
C PRO A 46 13.10 9.16 2.16
N HIS A 47 13.81 8.22 2.77
CA HIS A 47 14.89 8.55 3.68
C HIS A 47 16.05 9.06 2.83
N THR A 48 16.45 10.31 3.07
CA THR A 48 17.70 10.82 2.51
C THR A 48 18.86 9.95 2.99
N GLN A 49 19.96 9.92 2.23
CA GLN A 49 21.14 9.11 2.60
C GLN A 49 21.60 9.37 4.03
N ARG A 50 21.50 10.63 4.49
CA ARG A 50 21.77 11.06 5.87
C ARG A 50 20.86 10.36 6.89
N VAL A 51 19.55 10.34 6.66
CA VAL A 51 18.59 9.69 7.58
C VAL A 51 18.81 8.18 7.62
N LEU A 52 19.11 7.56 6.48
CA LEU A 52 19.46 6.13 6.41
C LEU A 52 20.72 5.82 7.22
N TYR A 53 21.76 6.64 7.06
CA TYR A 53 23.02 6.51 7.80
C TYR A 53 22.80 6.59 9.32
N LEU A 54 22.06 7.60 9.80
CA LEU A 54 21.74 7.76 11.22
C LEU A 54 20.93 6.58 11.77
N LYS A 55 19.92 6.08 11.03
CA LYS A 55 19.16 4.90 11.43
C LYS A 55 20.02 3.64 11.54
N ARG A 56 20.97 3.44 10.62
CA ARG A 56 21.93 2.32 10.68
C ARG A 56 22.83 2.41 11.90
N LEU A 57 23.30 3.60 12.28
CA LEU A 57 24.12 3.79 13.48
C LEU A 57 23.35 3.46 14.77
N VAL A 58 22.10 3.91 14.90
CA VAL A 58 21.26 3.61 16.07
C VAL A 58 20.98 2.11 16.20
N LEU A 59 20.71 1.42 15.09
CA LEU A 59 20.53 -0.04 15.09
C LEU A 59 21.83 -0.74 15.51
N LYS A 60 22.99 -0.29 15.01
CA LYS A 60 24.29 -0.88 15.37
C LYS A 60 24.60 -0.82 16.86
N LEU A 61 24.15 0.23 17.57
CA LEU A 61 24.36 0.37 19.02
C LEU A 61 23.39 -0.48 19.87
N ASN A 62 22.21 -0.82 19.35
CA ASN A 62 21.15 -1.52 20.08
C ASN A 62 21.01 -3.01 19.71
N ASN A 63 21.82 -3.50 18.78
CA ASN A 63 21.80 -4.90 18.37
C ASN A 63 22.41 -5.79 19.47
N ARG A 64 21.56 -6.45 20.26
CA ARG A 64 21.95 -7.63 21.08
C ARG A 64 21.92 -8.95 20.28
N ILE A 65 21.58 -8.87 19.00
CA ILE A 65 21.44 -10.02 18.10
C ILE A 65 22.74 -10.17 17.33
N LEU A 66 23.39 -11.33 17.47
CA LEU A 66 24.58 -11.69 16.70
C LEU A 66 24.27 -11.61 15.21
N PRO A 67 25.18 -11.07 14.36
CA PRO A 67 24.98 -11.11 12.92
C PRO A 67 24.80 -12.58 12.50
N PHE A 68 23.85 -12.85 11.61
CA PHE A 68 23.74 -14.15 10.95
C PHE A 68 25.12 -14.46 10.35
N VAL A 69 25.79 -15.48 10.86
CA VAL A 69 27.04 -15.97 10.29
C VAL A 69 26.62 -16.63 8.97
N ASN A 70 26.93 -15.98 7.84
CA ASN A 70 26.98 -16.70 6.57
C ASN A 70 28.21 -17.62 6.67
N VAL A 71 27.97 -18.90 6.93
CA VAL A 71 28.92 -19.97 6.58
C VAL A 71 28.81 -20.20 5.07
#